data_AF-A0A1G9XXZ2-F1
#
_entry.id   AF-A0A1G9XXZ2-F1
#
_cell.length_a   1.000
_cell.length_b   1.000
_cell.length_c   1.000
_cell.angle_alpha   90.00
_cell.angle_beta   90.00
_cell.angle_gamma   90.00
#
_symmetry.space_group_name_H-M   'P 1'
#
loop_
_entity.id
_entity.type
_entity.pdbx_description
1 polymer ?
#
loop_
_entity_poly.entity_id
_entity_poly.type
_entity_poly.pdbx_seq_one_letter_code
_entity_poly.pdbx_strand_id
1 'polypeptide(L)'
;MTYNRELRERIVEAIDEDPARFLDHDLVGNDDARRLAVARIEGIDRLQVINCWKQCERALDRETREKLLALLDRRRDYLIEHGERGDRPQRDPESIEEWSAETVHVDGDGNPVERGRSATAKLHEVRQ
;
A
#
# COMPACT_ATOMS: atom_id res chain seq x y z
N MET A 1 22.64 6.45 16.11
CA MET A 1 22.37 7.41 15.02
C MET A 1 20.93 7.81 15.19
N THR A 2 20.60 9.09 15.33
CA THR A 2 19.23 9.54 15.67
C THR A 2 18.54 10.05 14.41
N TYR A 3 17.23 9.84 14.29
CA TYR A 3 16.41 10.28 13.16
C TYR A 3 16.26 11.80 13.17
N ASN A 4 17.28 12.47 12.65
CA ASN A 4 17.37 13.92 12.60
C ASN A 4 16.90 14.46 11.23
N ARG A 5 16.81 15.80 11.13
CA ARG A 5 16.36 16.48 9.91
C ARG A 5 17.16 16.08 8.66
N GLU A 6 18.48 15.98 8.78
CA GLU A 6 19.37 15.66 7.66
C GLU A 6 19.14 14.21 7.16
N LEU A 7 19.03 13.24 8.07
CA LEU A 7 18.73 11.85 7.70
C LEU A 7 17.34 11.75 7.06
N ARG A 8 16.36 12.48 7.61
CA ARG A 8 15.02 12.56 7.04
C ARG A 8 15.05 13.11 5.62
N GLU A 9 15.71 14.25 5.39
CA GLU A 9 15.84 14.86 4.06
C GLU A 9 16.48 13.89 3.06
N ARG A 10 17.58 13.21 3.45
CA ARG A 10 18.23 12.21 2.60
C ARG A 10 17.33 11.02 2.26
N ILE A 11 16.54 10.53 3.22
CA ILE A 11 15.61 9.42 2.98
C ILE A 11 14.49 9.88 2.05
N VAL A 12 13.87 11.04 2.32
CA VAL A 12 12.80 11.59 1.49
C VAL A 12 13.28 11.86 0.06
N GLU A 13 14.46 12.44 -0.13
CA GLU A 13 15.05 12.62 -1.47
C GLU A 13 15.29 11.30 -2.19
N ALA A 14 15.66 10.24 -1.45
CA ALA A 14 15.99 8.94 -2.03
C ALA A 14 14.75 8.12 -2.43
N ILE A 15 13.65 8.22 -1.69
CA ILE A 15 12.49 7.32 -1.85
C ILE A 15 11.14 8.05 -1.97
N ASP A 16 11.14 9.38 -1.99
CA ASP A 16 9.95 10.24 -2.03
C ASP A 16 8.93 9.94 -0.90
N GLU A 17 9.41 9.41 0.22
CA GLU A 17 8.60 9.00 1.35
C GLU A 17 9.37 9.21 2.65
N ASP A 18 8.63 9.52 3.72
CA ASP A 18 9.13 9.58 5.08
C ASP A 18 8.60 8.37 5.87
N PRO A 19 9.41 7.32 6.10
CA PRO A 19 8.98 6.13 6.84
C PRO A 19 8.60 6.43 8.29
N ALA A 20 9.13 7.50 8.91
CA ALA A 20 8.81 7.85 10.28
C ALA A 20 7.32 8.19 10.44
N ARG A 21 6.64 8.65 9.37
CA ARG A 21 5.18 8.88 9.36
C ARG A 21 4.36 7.62 9.66
N PHE A 22 4.94 6.43 9.49
CA PHE A 22 4.30 5.15 9.81
C PHE A 22 4.88 4.52 11.08
N LEU A 23 6.15 4.79 11.37
CA LEU A 23 6.92 4.12 12.43
C LEU A 23 6.97 4.89 13.75
N ASP A 24 6.73 6.21 13.73
CA ASP A 24 6.68 7.11 14.90
C ASP A 24 5.32 7.09 15.60
N HIS A 25 4.70 5.92 15.61
CA HIS A 25 3.48 5.62 16.33
C HIS A 25 3.72 4.46 17.29
N ASP A 26 2.89 4.36 18.32
CA ASP A 26 2.87 3.17 19.17
C ASP A 26 2.22 2.00 18.42
N LEU A 27 3.02 1.15 17.79
CA LEU A 27 2.54 -0.01 17.05
C LEU A 27 2.16 -1.20 17.97
N VAL A 28 2.43 -1.10 19.27
CA VAL A 28 2.09 -2.14 20.25
C VAL A 28 0.67 -1.91 20.78
N GLY A 29 0.36 -0.69 21.21
CA GLY A 29 -0.95 -0.31 21.72
C GLY A 29 -1.95 0.17 20.67
N ASN A 30 -1.50 0.53 19.46
CA ASN A 30 -2.36 1.00 18.38
C ASN A 30 -2.39 0.00 17.21
N ASP A 31 -3.45 -0.82 17.19
CA ASP A 31 -3.66 -1.84 16.16
C ASP A 31 -3.79 -1.27 14.75
N ASP A 32 -4.43 -0.10 14.58
CA ASP A 32 -4.64 0.50 13.26
C ASP A 32 -3.35 1.09 12.71
N ALA A 33 -2.54 1.75 13.55
CA ALA A 33 -1.21 2.20 13.16
C ALA A 33 -0.32 1.01 12.77
N ARG A 34 -0.41 -0.11 13.51
CA ARG A 34 0.30 -1.35 13.17
C ARG A 34 -0.15 -1.90 11.81
N ARG A 35 -1.46 -2.01 11.57
CA ARG A 35 -2.02 -2.49 10.30
C ARG A 35 -1.55 -1.61 9.13
N LEU A 36 -1.58 -0.29 9.31
CA LEU A 36 -1.14 0.65 8.27
C LEU A 36 0.35 0.48 7.95
N ALA A 37 1.21 0.37 8.97
CA ALA A 37 2.64 0.15 8.77
C ALA A 37 2.91 -1.20 8.07
N VAL A 38 2.23 -2.27 8.47
CA VAL A 38 2.37 -3.60 7.85
C VAL A 38 1.92 -3.58 6.38
N ALA A 39 0.73 -3.05 6.10
CA ALA A 39 0.22 -2.96 4.73
C ALA A 39 1.15 -2.12 3.84
N ARG A 40 1.72 -1.04 4.40
CA ARG A 40 2.68 -0.22 3.66
C ARG A 40 3.96 -0.98 3.33
N ILE A 41 4.51 -1.76 4.28
CA ILE A 41 5.69 -2.62 4.08
C ILE A 41 5.43 -3.68 3.02
N GLU A 42 4.28 -4.35 3.06
CA GLU A 42 3.89 -5.37 2.07
C GLU A 42 3.81 -4.79 0.65
N GLY A 43 3.38 -3.53 0.54
CA GLY A 43 3.34 -2.79 -0.73
C GLY A 43 4.69 -2.28 -1.24
N ILE A 44 5.78 -2.40 -0.48
CA ILE A 44 7.12 -1.96 -0.95
C ILE A 44 7.58 -2.88 -2.09
N ASP A 45 7.97 -2.30 -3.21
CA ASP A 45 8.34 -3.02 -4.43
C ASP A 45 9.78 -2.77 -4.90
N ARG A 46 10.57 -2.05 -4.08
CA ARG A 46 11.99 -1.77 -4.29
C ARG A 46 12.80 -1.99 -3.01
N LEU A 47 13.93 -2.69 -3.13
CA LEU A 47 14.95 -2.93 -2.12
C LEU A 47 15.52 -1.62 -1.55
N GLN A 48 15.71 -0.59 -2.37
CA GLN A 48 16.16 0.73 -1.88
C GLN A 48 15.19 1.28 -0.82
N VAL A 49 13.88 1.17 -1.07
CA VAL A 49 12.84 1.62 -0.13
C VAL A 49 12.91 0.81 1.17
N ILE A 50 13.05 -0.52 1.10
CA ILE A 50 13.22 -1.37 2.28
C ILE A 50 14.45 -0.94 3.09
N ASN A 51 15.59 -0.73 2.42
CA ASN A 51 16.83 -0.33 3.10
C ASN A 51 16.69 1.03 3.81
N CYS A 52 15.97 1.98 3.20
CA CYS A 52 15.65 3.26 3.83
C CYS A 52 14.70 3.09 5.02
N TRP A 53 13.69 2.24 4.93
CA TRP A 53 12.79 1.92 6.06
C TRP A 53 13.53 1.26 7.23
N LYS A 54 14.44 0.31 6.96
CA LYS A 54 15.29 -0.31 8.00
C LYS A 54 16.23 0.71 8.67
N GLN A 55 16.79 1.64 7.89
CA GLN A 55 17.63 2.72 8.42
C GLN A 55 16.81 3.67 9.30
N CYS A 56 15.61 4.04 8.86
CA CYS A 56 14.69 4.86 9.64
C CYS A 56 14.35 4.19 10.98
N GLU A 57 13.92 2.93 10.98
CA GLU A 57 13.58 2.19 12.22
C GLU A 57 14.74 2.18 13.23
N ARG A 58 15.96 1.92 12.76
CA ARG A 58 17.16 1.90 13.60
C ARG A 58 17.60 3.27 14.10
N ALA A 59 17.15 4.34 13.44
CA ALA A 59 17.51 5.70 13.77
C ALA A 59 16.51 6.37 14.72
N LEU A 60 15.28 5.86 14.83
CA LEU A 60 14.30 6.42 15.77
C LEU A 60 14.83 6.35 17.21
N ASP A 61 14.51 7.36 18.01
CA ASP A 61 14.96 7.48 19.41
C ASP A 61 14.12 6.58 20.34
N ARG A 62 14.10 5.28 20.01
CA ARG A 62 13.41 4.23 20.74
C ARG A 62 14.07 2.88 20.48
N GLU A 63 13.69 1.87 21.25
CA GLU A 63 14.11 0.51 20.98
C GLU A 63 13.63 0.06 19.59
N THR A 64 14.55 -0.54 18.85
CA THR A 64 14.28 -1.10 17.53
C THR A 64 13.31 -2.26 17.66
N ARG A 65 12.20 -2.22 16.92
CA ARG A 65 11.21 -3.29 16.94
C ARG A 65 11.70 -4.44 16.06
N GLU A 66 12.26 -5.47 16.67
CA GLU A 66 12.77 -6.65 15.96
C GLU A 66 11.73 -7.29 15.03
N LYS A 67 10.46 -7.36 15.47
CA LYS A 67 9.35 -7.86 14.64
C LYS A 67 9.16 -7.06 13.36
N LEU A 68 9.36 -5.74 13.40
CA LEU A 68 9.26 -4.88 12.23
C LEU A 68 10.45 -5.10 11.28
N LEU A 69 11.67 -5.21 11.83
CA LEU A 69 12.84 -5.56 11.03
C LEU A 69 12.69 -6.92 10.35
N ALA A 70 12.15 -7.91 11.05
CA ALA A 70 11.87 -9.23 10.49
C ALA A 70 10.84 -9.18 9.34
N LEU A 71 9.82 -8.31 9.42
CA LEU A 71 8.87 -8.09 8.33
C LEU A 71 9.56 -7.45 7.11
N LEU A 72 10.39 -6.43 7.34
CA LEU A 72 11.18 -5.79 6.28
C LEU A 72 12.16 -6.78 5.63
N ASP A 73 12.77 -7.66 6.41
CA ASP A 73 13.67 -8.71 5.91
C ASP A 73 12.91 -9.75 5.07
N ARG A 74 11.76 -10.25 5.55
CA ARG A 74 10.92 -11.15 4.73
C ARG A 74 10.52 -10.51 3.40
N ARG A 75 10.14 -9.23 3.42
CA ARG A 75 9.78 -8.53 2.20
C ARG A 75 10.98 -8.34 1.26
N ARG A 76 12.16 -8.08 1.83
CA ARG A 76 13.42 -7.99 1.08
C ARG A 76 13.73 -9.30 0.38
N ASP A 77 13.65 -10.40 1.12
CA ASP A 77 13.94 -11.73 0.59
C ASP A 77 12.96 -12.08 -0.55
N TYR A 78 11.68 -11.75 -0.39
CA TYR A 78 10.69 -11.86 -1.47
C TYR A 78 11.09 -11.04 -2.72
N LEU A 79 11.53 -9.79 -2.56
CA LEU A 79 11.96 -8.97 -3.71
C LEU A 79 13.25 -9.48 -4.36
N ILE A 80 14.16 -10.07 -3.58
CA ILE A 80 15.37 -10.72 -4.13
C ILE A 80 14.97 -11.95 -4.94
N GLU A 81 14.02 -12.75 -4.46
CA GLU A 81 13.56 -13.98 -5.12
C GLU A 81 12.72 -13.69 -6.37
N HIS A 82 11.82 -12.71 -6.32
CA HIS A 82 10.81 -12.44 -7.35
C HIS A 82 11.08 -11.19 -8.20
N GLY A 83 12.15 -10.46 -7.93
CA GLY A 83 12.50 -9.20 -8.59
C GLY A 83 11.68 -7.98 -8.13
N GLU A 84 12.26 -6.80 -8.29
CA GLU A 84 11.63 -5.49 -8.05
C GLU A 84 10.61 -5.16 -9.15
N ARG A 85 9.62 -4.28 -8.87
CA ARG A 85 8.61 -3.91 -9.88
C ARG A 85 9.20 -3.26 -11.14
N GLY A 86 10.35 -2.60 -11.04
CA GLY A 86 11.07 -2.01 -12.18
C GLY A 86 11.63 -3.03 -13.17
N ASP A 87 11.91 -4.25 -12.71
CA ASP A 87 12.40 -5.37 -13.53
C ASP A 87 11.25 -6.24 -14.10
N ARG A 88 10.01 -6.01 -13.64
CA ARG A 88 8.86 -6.73 -14.17
C ARG A 88 8.48 -6.10 -15.51
N PRO A 89 8.26 -6.88 -16.58
CA PRO A 89 7.72 -6.34 -17.82
C PRO A 89 6.44 -5.57 -17.49
N GLN A 90 6.45 -4.28 -17.81
CA GLN A 90 5.29 -3.42 -17.65
C GLN A 90 4.22 -4.01 -18.56
N ARG A 91 3.16 -4.56 -17.97
CA ARG A 91 2.01 -5.04 -18.73
C ARG A 91 1.46 -3.82 -19.46
N ASP A 92 1.51 -3.85 -20.80
CA ASP A 92 0.99 -2.78 -21.64
C ASP A 92 -0.46 -2.51 -21.17
N PRO A 93 -0.84 -1.27 -20.84
CA PRO A 93 -2.23 -0.94 -20.53
C PRO A 93 -3.21 -1.45 -21.61
N GLU A 94 -2.77 -1.51 -22.87
CA GLU A 94 -3.52 -2.05 -24.00
C GLU A 94 -3.59 -3.60 -24.02
N SER A 95 -2.73 -4.27 -23.23
CA SER A 95 -2.73 -5.73 -23.02
C SER A 95 -3.51 -6.18 -21.77
N ILE A 96 -4.13 -5.23 -21.06
CA ILE A 96 -5.18 -5.56 -20.11
C ILE A 96 -6.36 -6.04 -20.96
N GLU A 97 -6.45 -7.36 -21.18
CA GLU A 97 -7.71 -7.95 -21.60
C GLU A 97 -8.77 -7.44 -20.62
N GLU A 98 -9.71 -6.64 -21.12
CA GLU A 98 -10.89 -6.27 -20.36
C GLU A 98 -11.53 -7.60 -20.00
N TRP A 99 -11.42 -8.00 -18.73
CA TRP A 99 -12.17 -9.13 -18.25
C TRP A 99 -13.62 -8.75 -18.51
N SER A 100 -14.25 -9.40 -19.49
CA SER A 100 -15.67 -9.33 -19.72
C SER A 100 -16.36 -10.04 -18.56
N ALA A 101 -16.21 -9.49 -17.35
CA ALA A 101 -17.06 -9.78 -16.24
C ALA A 101 -18.39 -9.16 -16.61
N GLU A 102 -19.18 -9.90 -17.39
CA GLU A 102 -20.60 -9.63 -17.56
C GLU A 102 -21.17 -9.52 -16.14
N THR A 103 -21.36 -8.28 -15.69
CA THR A 103 -21.76 -8.01 -14.33
C THR A 103 -23.24 -8.31 -14.26
N VAL A 104 -23.56 -9.55 -13.90
CA VAL A 104 -24.93 -9.97 -13.63
C VAL A 104 -25.34 -9.33 -12.31
N HIS A 105 -26.12 -8.26 -12.39
CA HIS A 105 -26.79 -7.71 -11.22
C HIS A 105 -27.87 -8.69 -10.80
N VAL A 106 -27.79 -9.20 -9.58
CA VAL A 106 -28.79 -10.11 -9.01
C VAL A 106 -29.56 -9.42 -7.89
N ASP A 107 -30.82 -9.81 -7.70
CA ASP A 107 -31.60 -9.43 -6.52
C ASP A 107 -31.15 -10.19 -5.26
N GLY A 108 -31.86 -9.99 -4.15
CA GLY A 108 -31.58 -10.66 -2.87
C GLY A 108 -31.76 -12.19 -2.90
N ASP A 109 -32.44 -12.71 -3.92
CA ASP A 109 -32.72 -14.15 -4.13
C ASP A 109 -31.81 -14.75 -5.22
N GLY A 110 -30.89 -13.97 -5.80
CA GLY A 110 -29.93 -14.42 -6.81
C GLY A 110 -30.45 -14.40 -8.25
N ASN A 111 -31.62 -13.81 -8.51
CA ASN A 111 -32.16 -13.71 -9.87
C ASN A 111 -31.58 -12.50 -10.62
N PRO A 112 -31.19 -12.64 -11.89
CA PRO A 112 -30.65 -11.53 -12.68
C PRO A 112 -31.71 -10.45 -12.92
N VAL A 113 -31.35 -9.19 -12.69
CA VAL A 113 -32.22 -8.02 -12.90
C VAL A 113 -31.70 -7.15 -14.05
N GLU A 114 -32.59 -6.84 -15.00
CA GLU A 114 -32.30 -5.83 -16.03
C GLU A 114 -32.24 -4.43 -15.38
N ARG A 115 -31.27 -3.61 -15.79
CA ARG A 115 -31.04 -2.27 -15.22
C ARG A 115 -32.33 -1.42 -15.24
N GLY A 116 -32.83 -1.12 -14.05
CA GLY A 116 -33.57 0.11 -13.82
C GLY A 116 -32.71 1.33 -14.15
N ARG A 117 -33.33 2.36 -14.74
CA ARG A 117 -32.71 3.60 -15.25
C ARG A 117 -31.59 4.15 -14.35
N SER A 118 -30.52 4.64 -14.98
CA SER A 118 -29.35 5.28 -14.37
C SER A 118 -29.69 6.24 -13.22
N ALA A 119 -28.80 6.35 -12.23
CA ALA A 119 -28.92 7.27 -11.09
C ALA A 119 -29.11 8.75 -11.51
N THR A 120 -28.62 9.16 -12.67
CA THR A 120 -28.89 10.48 -13.26
C THR A 120 -30.36 10.71 -13.62
N ALA A 121 -31.10 9.67 -14.00
CA ALA A 121 -32.53 9.78 -14.29
C ALA A 121 -33.37 10.00 -13.02
N LYS A 122 -32.97 9.40 -11.89
CA LYS A 122 -33.68 9.53 -10.60
C LYS A 122 -33.59 10.93 -10.00
N LEU A 123 -32.50 11.67 -10.26
CA LEU A 123 -32.32 13.04 -9.74
C LEU A 123 -33.22 14.08 -10.43
N HIS A 124 -33.72 13.80 -11.64
CA HIS A 124 -34.55 14.74 -12.40
C HIS A 124 -36.04 14.70 -12.02
N GLU A 125 -36.46 13.66 -11.29
CA GLU A 125 -37.87 13.43 -10.90
C GLU A 125 -38.18 13.96 -9.50
N VAL A 126 -37.16 14.19 -8.66
CA VAL A 126 -37.32 14.75 -7.30
C VAL A 126 -37.48 16.29 -7.31
N ARG A 127 -37.53 16.92 -8.50
CA ARG A 127 -37.63 18.38 -8.67
C ARG A 127 -38.89 18.84 -9.42
N GLN A 128 -39.96 18.04 -9.42
CA GLN A 128 -41.30 18.46 -9.83
C GLN A 128 -42.27 18.38 -8.65
#